data_AF-A0A0G4QAQ5-F1
#
_entry.id   AF-A0A0G4QAQ5-F1
#
_cell.length_a   1.000
_cell.length_b   1.000
_cell.length_c   1.000
_cell.angle_alpha   90.00
_cell.angle_beta   90.00
_cell.angle_gamma   90.00
#
_symmetry.space_group_name_H-M   'P 1'
#
loop_
_entity.id
_entity.type
_entity.pdbx_description
1 polymer ?
#
loop_
_entity_poly.entity_id
_entity_poly.type
_entity_poly.pdbx_seq_one_letter_code
_entity_poly.pdbx_strand_id
1 'polypeptide(L)'
;MPFYIQSSNLNIDKTYKKNRIKTLLIGLSLIPSFGFAHDLSQLPQKERVAYFTQAQQAGITGVAIKTKPVLARPAKEGEIITTIIKGEGIETISEPAKVGDWVVQNICPETGNEEILVRKTKFAQRYNIAEKSEINLASYPSNYRPFTPKGIEMNYFIIPDSTPPFAMKAPWGELQRFQSGDAVVQSTIDSQDIYRIQKAAFECTYTILKPAKLAQ
;
A
#
# COMPACT_ATOMS: atom_id res chain seq x y z
N MET A 1 41.95 84.68 35.09
CA MET A 1 42.70 83.42 35.30
C MET A 1 41.68 82.27 35.34
N PRO A 2 41.94 81.09 34.78
CA PRO A 2 42.00 80.80 33.34
C PRO A 2 41.11 79.60 32.94
N PHE A 3 41.14 79.25 31.64
CA PHE A 3 40.80 77.93 31.03
C PHE A 3 39.31 77.58 30.84
N TYR A 4 38.83 76.92 29.77
CA TYR A 4 39.42 76.26 28.59
C TYR A 4 38.35 76.19 27.47
N ILE A 5 38.82 76.11 26.22
CA ILE A 5 38.13 75.93 24.92
C ILE A 5 37.55 74.48 24.88
N GLN A 6 36.49 74.07 24.16
CA GLN A 6 36.49 73.82 22.70
C GLN A 6 35.19 73.15 22.19
N SER A 7 34.73 73.63 21.03
CA SER A 7 34.08 72.94 19.89
C SER A 7 32.75 72.19 20.11
N SER A 8 31.80 72.17 19.17
CA SER A 8 31.96 72.08 17.72
C SER A 8 30.76 72.60 16.94
N ASN A 9 31.06 73.12 15.75
CA ASN A 9 30.19 73.71 14.75
C ASN A 9 29.11 72.79 14.16
N LEU A 10 28.02 73.43 13.77
CA LEU A 10 27.00 72.96 12.83
C LEU A 10 27.55 72.73 11.41
N ASN A 11 27.03 71.74 10.70
CA ASN A 11 26.71 71.80 9.27
C ASN A 11 25.72 70.66 8.93
N ILE A 12 24.48 71.00 8.53
CA ILE A 12 23.95 71.01 7.15
C ILE A 12 23.40 69.63 6.69
N ASP A 13 22.08 69.54 6.77
CA ASP A 13 21.14 69.36 5.64
C ASP A 13 20.81 67.97 5.06
N LYS A 14 19.55 67.90 4.60
CA LYS A 14 18.88 66.93 3.70
C LYS A 14 18.21 65.67 4.26
N THR A 15 16.91 65.86 4.52
CA THR A 15 15.75 65.05 4.07
C THR A 15 16.02 63.81 3.20
N TYR A 16 15.49 62.65 3.63
CA TYR A 16 14.85 61.70 2.72
C TYR A 16 13.80 60.83 3.44
N LYS A 17 12.57 60.82 2.90
CA LYS A 17 11.40 60.08 3.40
C LYS A 17 11.62 58.56 3.28
N LYS A 18 11.36 57.84 4.37
CA LYS A 18 11.46 56.39 4.49
C LYS A 18 10.20 55.72 3.90
N ASN A 19 10.31 55.20 2.68
CA ASN A 19 9.30 54.32 2.07
C ASN A 19 9.28 52.97 2.79
N ARG A 20 8.15 52.63 3.43
CA ARG A 20 7.88 51.30 3.97
C ARG A 20 7.42 50.37 2.84
N ILE A 21 8.35 49.58 2.32
CA ILE A 21 8.03 48.44 1.43
C ILE A 21 7.43 47.34 2.31
N LYS A 22 6.14 47.03 2.08
CA LYS A 22 5.47 45.85 2.64
C LYS A 22 5.96 44.63 1.86
N THR A 23 6.79 43.81 2.49
CA THR A 23 7.16 42.50 1.95
C THR A 23 5.95 41.57 2.04
N LEU A 24 5.34 41.29 0.89
CA LEU A 24 4.27 40.31 0.73
C LEU A 24 4.91 38.91 0.80
N LEU A 25 4.74 38.21 1.92
CA LEU A 25 5.03 36.78 2.04
C LEU A 25 4.02 36.01 1.18
N ILE A 26 4.44 35.65 -0.03
CA ILE A 26 3.72 34.68 -0.85
C ILE A 26 3.98 33.31 -0.22
N GLY A 27 3.01 32.82 0.55
CA GLY A 27 3.02 31.45 1.04
C GLY A 27 3.02 30.51 -0.16
N LEU A 28 4.08 29.73 -0.32
CA LEU A 28 4.06 28.52 -1.15
C LEU A 28 3.01 27.59 -0.54
N SER A 29 1.80 27.61 -1.08
CA SER A 29 0.85 26.53 -0.90
C SER A 29 1.49 25.27 -1.49
N LEU A 30 1.95 24.36 -0.62
CA LEU A 30 2.19 22.97 -0.96
C LEU A 30 0.86 22.42 -1.49
N ILE A 31 0.67 22.46 -2.80
CA ILE A 31 -0.42 21.75 -3.44
C ILE A 31 -0.11 20.28 -3.18
N PRO A 32 -0.95 19.53 -2.44
CA PRO A 32 -0.79 18.10 -2.38
C PRO A 32 -0.95 17.59 -3.81
N SER A 33 0.14 17.11 -4.40
CA SER A 33 0.10 16.40 -5.67
C SER A 33 -0.74 15.15 -5.43
N PHE A 34 -2.04 15.24 -5.72
CA PHE A 34 -2.87 14.08 -5.93
C PHE A 34 -2.34 13.43 -7.22
N GLY A 35 -1.32 12.58 -7.07
CA GLY A 35 -0.83 11.76 -8.16
C GLY A 35 -1.97 10.87 -8.59
N PHE A 36 -2.55 11.14 -9.77
CA PHE A 36 -3.44 10.18 -10.41
C PHE A 36 -2.67 8.86 -10.51
N ALA A 37 -3.29 7.77 -10.06
CA ALA A 37 -2.72 6.44 -10.22
C ALA A 37 -2.41 6.27 -11.73
N HIS A 38 -1.12 6.22 -12.08
CA HIS A 38 -0.71 6.00 -13.46
C HIS A 38 -1.38 4.73 -13.98
N ASP A 39 -1.95 4.80 -15.18
CA ASP A 39 -2.45 3.62 -15.88
C ASP A 39 -1.39 2.51 -15.80
N LEU A 40 -1.78 1.37 -15.21
CA LEU A 40 -0.87 0.24 -14.98
C LEU A 40 -0.29 -0.30 -16.28
N SER A 41 -0.98 -0.07 -17.40
CA SER A 41 -0.50 -0.44 -18.73
C SER A 41 0.78 0.30 -19.14
N GLN A 42 1.04 1.47 -18.54
CA GLN A 42 2.21 2.32 -18.82
C GLN A 42 3.44 1.94 -18.00
N LEU A 43 3.30 1.06 -17.00
CA LEU A 43 4.43 0.56 -16.22
C LEU A 43 5.16 -0.56 -16.98
N PRO A 44 6.48 -0.74 -16.77
CA PRO A 44 7.18 -1.92 -17.24
C PRO A 44 6.46 -3.19 -16.79
N GLN A 45 6.16 -4.10 -17.72
CA GLN A 45 5.49 -5.36 -17.38
C GLN A 45 6.51 -6.48 -17.19
N LYS A 46 6.34 -7.27 -16.14
CA LYS A 46 7.12 -8.50 -15.91
C LYS A 46 6.24 -9.74 -16.01
N GLU A 47 6.80 -10.82 -16.51
CA GLU A 47 6.18 -12.14 -16.41
C GLU A 47 6.39 -12.66 -14.99
N ARG A 48 5.28 -13.02 -14.37
CA ARG A 48 5.15 -13.25 -12.94
C ARG A 48 5.85 -14.52 -12.48
N VAL A 49 5.73 -15.60 -13.24
CA VAL A 49 6.36 -16.89 -12.91
C VAL A 49 7.89 -16.78 -13.03
N ALA A 50 8.37 -16.16 -14.10
CA ALA A 50 9.78 -15.91 -14.34
C ALA A 50 10.38 -15.00 -13.26
N TYR A 51 9.67 -13.93 -12.88
CA TYR A 51 10.15 -13.02 -11.84
C TYR A 51 10.28 -13.71 -10.48
N PHE A 52 9.30 -14.53 -10.09
CA PHE A 52 9.39 -15.30 -8.85
C PHE A 52 10.49 -16.38 -8.91
N THR A 53 10.63 -17.05 -10.06
CA THR A 53 11.68 -18.06 -10.29
C THR A 53 13.08 -17.46 -10.13
N GLN A 54 13.31 -16.24 -10.63
CA GLN A 54 14.58 -15.53 -10.44
C GLN A 54 14.88 -15.30 -8.96
N ALA A 55 13.89 -14.89 -8.16
CA ALA A 55 14.05 -14.73 -6.72
C ALA A 55 14.36 -16.06 -6.01
N GLN A 56 13.75 -17.16 -6.44
CA GLN A 56 14.07 -18.49 -5.93
C GLN A 56 15.52 -18.90 -6.26
N GLN A 57 15.95 -18.71 -7.50
CA GLN A 57 17.32 -19.01 -7.97
C GLN A 57 18.37 -18.15 -7.26
N ALA A 58 18.06 -16.89 -6.97
CA ALA A 58 18.90 -16.01 -6.17
C ALA A 58 18.93 -16.37 -4.66
N GLY A 59 18.10 -17.32 -4.23
CA GLY A 59 18.04 -17.75 -2.82
C GLY A 59 17.53 -16.68 -1.86
N ILE A 60 16.74 -15.73 -2.35
CA ILE A 60 16.22 -14.59 -1.57
C ILE A 60 14.80 -14.82 -1.03
N THR A 61 14.20 -15.98 -1.28
CA THR A 61 12.85 -16.30 -0.83
C THR A 61 12.80 -16.77 0.63
N GLY A 62 11.71 -16.42 1.31
CA GLY A 62 11.29 -16.91 2.62
C GLY A 62 9.94 -17.63 2.54
N VAL A 63 9.39 -17.96 3.71
CA VAL A 63 8.07 -18.60 3.87
C VAL A 63 7.25 -17.82 4.88
N ALA A 64 5.99 -17.56 4.57
CA ALA A 64 5.03 -16.90 5.44
C ALA A 64 3.65 -17.56 5.36
N ILE A 65 2.81 -17.33 6.37
CA ILE A 65 1.41 -17.77 6.40
C ILE A 65 0.51 -16.60 6.72
N LYS A 66 -0.65 -16.52 6.07
CA LYS A 66 -1.68 -15.55 6.45
C LYS A 66 -2.31 -16.02 7.77
N THR A 67 -2.30 -15.19 8.79
CA THR A 67 -2.78 -15.56 10.14
C THR A 67 -3.89 -14.64 10.63
N LYS A 68 -3.90 -13.39 10.20
CA LYS A 68 -4.90 -12.41 10.67
C LYS A 68 -6.30 -12.80 10.18
N PRO A 69 -7.31 -12.84 11.07
CA PRO A 69 -8.71 -13.01 10.69
C PRO A 69 -9.16 -11.97 9.67
N VAL A 70 -10.16 -12.33 8.90
CA VAL A 70 -10.82 -11.45 7.91
C VAL A 70 -12.31 -11.40 8.18
N LEU A 71 -12.95 -10.38 7.65
CA LEU A 71 -14.39 -10.37 7.47
C LEU A 71 -14.71 -10.76 6.03
N ALA A 72 -15.79 -11.49 5.82
CA ALA A 72 -16.24 -11.77 4.47
C ALA A 72 -17.75 -11.86 4.37
N ARG A 73 -18.25 -11.60 3.16
CA ARG A 73 -19.65 -11.76 2.77
C ARG A 73 -19.74 -12.43 1.40
N PRO A 74 -20.86 -13.07 1.06
CA PRO A 74 -21.12 -13.44 -0.32
C PRO A 74 -21.09 -12.20 -1.23
N ALA A 75 -20.43 -12.32 -2.38
CA ALA A 75 -20.55 -11.33 -3.44
C ALA A 75 -21.91 -11.47 -4.13
N LYS A 76 -22.48 -10.36 -4.58
CA LYS A 76 -23.63 -10.40 -5.49
C LYS A 76 -23.12 -10.76 -6.87
N GLU A 77 -23.86 -11.56 -7.63
CA GLU A 77 -23.49 -11.82 -9.02
C GLU A 77 -23.43 -10.52 -9.83
N GLY A 78 -22.38 -10.37 -10.63
CA GLY A 78 -22.10 -9.14 -11.37
C GLY A 78 -21.49 -8.00 -10.55
N GLU A 79 -21.33 -8.16 -9.23
CA GLU A 79 -20.68 -7.15 -8.39
C GLU A 79 -19.22 -6.92 -8.80
N ILE A 80 -18.82 -5.66 -8.89
CA ILE A 80 -17.45 -5.24 -9.16
C ILE A 80 -16.89 -4.67 -7.87
N ILE A 81 -15.75 -5.22 -7.43
CA ILE A 81 -15.04 -4.76 -6.23
C ILE A 81 -13.83 -3.94 -6.64
N THR A 82 -13.81 -2.68 -6.23
CA THR A 82 -12.64 -1.82 -6.36
C THR A 82 -11.81 -1.92 -5.09
N THR A 83 -10.66 -2.58 -5.17
CA THR A 83 -9.70 -2.65 -4.07
C THR A 83 -9.01 -1.30 -3.95
N ILE A 84 -9.09 -0.67 -2.77
CA ILE A 84 -8.44 0.61 -2.49
C ILE A 84 -7.49 0.40 -1.31
N ILE A 85 -6.24 0.85 -1.47
CA ILE A 85 -5.24 0.87 -0.40
C ILE A 85 -5.06 2.32 0.04
N LYS A 86 -5.26 2.58 1.32
CA LYS A 86 -5.06 3.90 1.93
C LYS A 86 -3.62 4.37 1.68
N GLY A 87 -3.49 5.53 1.06
CA GLY A 87 -2.20 6.12 0.69
C GLY A 87 -1.68 5.74 -0.70
N GLU A 88 -2.22 4.70 -1.34
CA GLU A 88 -1.84 4.28 -2.71
C GLU A 88 -2.97 4.47 -3.74
N GLY A 89 -4.22 4.53 -3.29
CA GLY A 89 -5.40 4.70 -4.16
C GLY A 89 -5.94 3.36 -4.66
N ILE A 90 -6.49 3.36 -5.88
CA ILE A 90 -7.05 2.14 -6.50
C ILE A 90 -5.91 1.17 -6.82
N GLU A 91 -5.99 -0.02 -6.25
CA GLU A 91 -5.06 -1.13 -6.49
C GLU A 91 -5.52 -2.00 -7.65
N THR A 92 -6.78 -2.47 -7.58
CA THR A 92 -7.40 -3.33 -8.60
C THR A 92 -8.88 -3.03 -8.73
N ILE A 93 -9.45 -3.33 -9.91
CA ILE A 93 -10.89 -3.35 -10.15
C ILE A 93 -11.20 -4.76 -10.61
N SER A 94 -12.01 -5.48 -9.83
CA SER A 94 -12.27 -6.89 -10.10
C SER A 94 -13.03 -7.09 -11.41
N GLU A 95 -12.81 -8.21 -12.09
CA GLU A 95 -13.85 -8.75 -12.97
C GLU A 95 -15.19 -8.91 -12.23
N PRO A 96 -16.33 -8.90 -12.93
CA PRO A 96 -17.62 -9.15 -12.31
C PRO A 96 -17.65 -10.46 -11.51
N ALA A 97 -18.22 -10.39 -10.30
CA ALA A 97 -18.34 -11.53 -9.41
C ALA A 97 -19.24 -12.61 -10.01
N LYS A 98 -18.84 -13.86 -9.84
CA LYS A 98 -19.62 -15.04 -10.23
C LYS A 98 -20.38 -15.60 -9.03
N VAL A 99 -21.39 -16.40 -9.29
CA VAL A 99 -22.18 -17.07 -8.24
C VAL A 99 -21.28 -17.82 -7.26
N GLY A 100 -21.38 -17.46 -5.99
CA GLY A 100 -20.64 -18.07 -4.88
C GLY A 100 -19.25 -17.49 -4.63
N ASP A 101 -18.84 -16.45 -5.36
CA ASP A 101 -17.68 -15.65 -5.00
C ASP A 101 -17.92 -14.90 -3.68
N TRP A 102 -16.83 -14.49 -3.04
CA TRP A 102 -16.84 -13.82 -1.74
C TRP A 102 -16.13 -12.49 -1.82
N VAL A 103 -16.68 -11.47 -1.16
CA VAL A 103 -15.95 -10.24 -0.86
C VAL A 103 -15.26 -10.45 0.48
N VAL A 104 -13.94 -10.33 0.50
CA VAL A 104 -13.11 -10.49 1.69
C VAL A 104 -12.52 -9.15 2.05
N GLN A 105 -12.69 -8.75 3.30
CA GLN A 105 -12.14 -7.54 3.88
C GLN A 105 -11.03 -7.90 4.86
N ASN A 106 -9.82 -7.39 4.61
CA ASN A 106 -8.74 -7.45 5.58
C ASN A 106 -9.02 -6.48 6.74
N ILE A 107 -8.56 -6.82 7.94
CA ILE A 107 -8.68 -5.96 9.13
C ILE A 107 -7.33 -5.30 9.37
N CYS A 108 -7.00 -4.30 8.56
CA CYS A 108 -5.76 -3.52 8.58
C CYS A 108 -6.10 -2.03 8.44
N PRO A 109 -6.43 -1.33 9.54
CA PRO A 109 -6.79 0.10 9.49
C PRO A 109 -5.74 1.01 8.85
N GLU A 110 -4.47 0.60 8.91
CA GLU A 110 -3.32 1.25 8.29
C GLU A 110 -3.42 1.29 6.75
N THR A 111 -3.96 0.24 6.13
CA THR A 111 -4.19 0.15 4.67
C THR A 111 -5.63 0.46 4.29
N GLY A 112 -6.51 0.74 5.25
CA GLY A 112 -7.90 1.13 5.03
C GLY A 112 -8.89 -0.04 4.99
N ASN A 113 -8.53 -1.20 5.52
CA ASN A 113 -9.36 -2.41 5.52
C ASN A 113 -9.84 -2.78 4.10
N GLU A 114 -8.89 -3.00 3.20
CA GLU A 114 -9.17 -3.24 1.79
C GLU A 114 -10.09 -4.45 1.56
N GLU A 115 -11.02 -4.28 0.61
CA GLU A 115 -11.90 -5.33 0.14
C GLU A 115 -11.36 -5.92 -1.16
N ILE A 116 -11.40 -7.25 -1.26
CA ILE A 116 -10.98 -8.00 -2.44
C ILE A 116 -12.05 -9.02 -2.82
N LEU A 117 -12.25 -9.21 -4.12
CA LEU A 117 -13.05 -10.31 -4.63
C LEU A 117 -12.22 -11.60 -4.61
N VAL A 118 -12.75 -12.65 -3.97
CA VAL A 118 -12.14 -13.97 -3.92
C VAL A 118 -13.07 -14.99 -4.55
N ARG A 119 -12.56 -15.71 -5.56
CA ARG A 119 -13.34 -16.74 -6.25
C ARG A 119 -13.78 -17.85 -5.32
N LYS A 120 -14.99 -18.40 -5.53
CA LYS A 120 -15.59 -19.46 -4.71
C LYS A 120 -14.60 -20.56 -4.29
N THR A 121 -13.86 -21.11 -5.24
CA THR A 121 -12.91 -22.21 -5.01
C THR A 121 -11.73 -21.77 -4.14
N LYS A 122 -11.12 -20.62 -4.45
CA LYS A 122 -10.01 -20.06 -3.68
C LYS A 122 -10.46 -19.65 -2.27
N PHE A 123 -11.69 -19.16 -2.09
CA PHE A 123 -12.23 -18.83 -0.77
C PHE A 123 -12.34 -20.08 0.10
N ALA A 124 -12.95 -21.15 -0.43
CA ALA A 124 -13.06 -22.44 0.27
C ALA A 124 -11.69 -23.07 0.57
N GLN A 125 -10.69 -22.86 -0.29
CA GLN A 125 -9.31 -23.33 -0.05
C GLN A 125 -8.57 -22.51 1.01
N ARG A 126 -8.88 -21.23 1.17
CA ARG A 126 -8.08 -20.30 1.99
C ARG A 126 -8.67 -20.01 3.37
N TYR A 127 -9.96 -20.21 3.59
CA TYR A 127 -10.63 -19.76 4.81
C TYR A 127 -11.51 -20.83 5.47
N ASN A 128 -11.57 -20.77 6.81
CA ASN A 128 -12.53 -21.47 7.65
C ASN A 128 -13.47 -20.44 8.29
N ILE A 129 -14.69 -20.86 8.63
CA ILE A 129 -15.56 -20.05 9.50
C ILE A 129 -14.84 -19.83 10.82
N ALA A 130 -14.82 -18.61 11.33
CA ALA A 130 -14.25 -18.33 12.65
C ALA A 130 -15.21 -18.86 13.73
N GLU A 131 -14.81 -19.92 14.45
CA GLU A 131 -15.59 -20.47 15.57
C GLU A 131 -15.68 -19.50 16.75
N LYS A 132 -14.64 -18.68 16.92
CA LYS A 132 -14.55 -17.59 17.90
C LYS A 132 -13.99 -16.37 17.20
N SER A 133 -14.56 -15.21 17.49
CA SER A 133 -14.12 -13.94 16.92
C SER A 133 -14.11 -12.88 17.99
N GLU A 134 -12.94 -12.28 18.20
CA GLU A 134 -12.77 -11.07 19.03
C GLU A 134 -13.04 -9.79 18.23
N ILE A 135 -13.38 -9.92 16.94
CA ILE A 135 -13.70 -8.79 16.08
C ILE A 135 -14.99 -8.15 16.57
N ASN A 136 -14.92 -6.85 16.91
CA ASN A 136 -16.09 -6.06 17.19
C ASN A 136 -16.87 -5.78 15.89
N LEU A 137 -17.87 -6.62 15.62
CA LEU A 137 -18.70 -6.52 14.41
C LEU A 137 -19.55 -5.24 14.36
N ALA A 138 -19.75 -4.52 15.47
CA ALA A 138 -20.51 -3.27 15.49
C ALA A 138 -19.88 -2.17 14.62
N SER A 139 -18.60 -2.29 14.30
CA SER A 139 -17.88 -1.37 13.42
C SER A 139 -17.97 -1.73 11.92
N TYR A 140 -18.72 -2.78 11.57
CA TYR A 140 -18.78 -3.33 10.21
C TYR A 140 -20.23 -3.52 9.72
N PRO A 141 -20.46 -3.55 8.39
CA PRO A 141 -21.80 -3.81 7.86
C PRO A 141 -22.31 -5.19 8.31
N SER A 142 -23.61 -5.27 8.60
CA SER A 142 -24.25 -6.43 9.24
C SER A 142 -24.21 -7.74 8.43
N ASN A 143 -23.88 -7.69 7.15
CA ASN A 143 -23.78 -8.85 6.27
C ASN A 143 -22.38 -9.47 6.23
N TYR A 144 -21.39 -8.89 6.90
CA TYR A 144 -20.07 -9.48 7.06
C TYR A 144 -20.02 -10.43 8.24
N ARG A 145 -19.26 -11.52 8.08
CA ARG A 145 -19.00 -12.49 9.14
C ARG A 145 -17.52 -12.83 9.21
N PRO A 146 -17.01 -13.22 10.38
CA PRO A 146 -15.59 -13.49 10.58
C PRO A 146 -15.17 -14.84 10.00
N PHE A 147 -13.95 -14.87 9.45
CA PHE A 147 -13.28 -16.07 8.95
C PHE A 147 -11.83 -16.08 9.38
N THR A 148 -11.28 -17.28 9.58
CA THR A 148 -9.86 -17.49 9.85
C THR A 148 -9.17 -18.05 8.61
N PRO A 149 -7.97 -17.53 8.25
CA PRO A 149 -7.17 -18.17 7.22
C PRO A 149 -6.82 -19.61 7.61
N LYS A 150 -6.74 -20.50 6.62
CA LYS A 150 -6.30 -21.90 6.78
C LYS A 150 -4.80 -22.06 7.00
N GLY A 151 -4.03 -20.97 6.98
CA GLY A 151 -2.59 -21.00 7.20
C GLY A 151 -1.80 -21.68 6.08
N ILE A 152 -2.25 -21.57 4.82
CA ILE A 152 -1.51 -22.09 3.67
C ILE A 152 -0.16 -21.38 3.58
N GLU A 153 0.92 -22.14 3.58
CA GLU A 153 2.27 -21.61 3.40
C GLU A 153 2.43 -20.96 2.02
N MET A 154 3.02 -19.78 2.04
CA MET A 154 3.36 -19.01 0.86
C MET A 154 4.87 -18.79 0.86
N ASN A 155 5.53 -19.15 -0.24
CA ASN A 155 6.84 -18.59 -0.51
C ASN A 155 6.68 -17.09 -0.71
N TYR A 156 7.66 -16.29 -0.28
CA TYR A 156 7.64 -14.85 -0.55
C TYR A 156 9.03 -14.28 -0.71
N PHE A 157 9.12 -13.11 -1.33
CA PHE A 157 10.28 -12.23 -1.21
C PHE A 157 9.82 -10.77 -1.17
N ILE A 158 10.70 -9.89 -0.71
CA ILE A 158 10.45 -8.45 -0.66
C ILE A 158 11.13 -7.79 -1.85
N ILE A 159 10.40 -6.91 -2.53
CA ILE A 159 10.95 -6.14 -3.65
C ILE A 159 12.01 -5.17 -3.11
N PRO A 160 13.26 -5.19 -3.64
CA PRO A 160 14.34 -4.34 -3.14
C PRO A 160 14.02 -2.85 -3.27
N ASP A 161 14.52 -2.05 -2.32
CA ASP A 161 14.24 -0.61 -2.24
C ASP A 161 14.64 0.18 -3.49
N SER A 162 15.65 -0.30 -4.22
CA SER A 162 16.14 0.28 -5.48
C SER A 162 15.27 -0.02 -6.71
N THR A 163 14.23 -0.85 -6.58
CA THR A 163 13.44 -1.30 -7.73
C THR A 163 12.38 -0.27 -8.12
N PRO A 164 12.42 0.31 -9.34
CA PRO A 164 11.35 1.20 -9.78
C PRO A 164 10.02 0.43 -9.92
N PRO A 165 8.86 1.12 -9.78
CA PRO A 165 7.56 0.48 -9.92
C PRO A 165 7.39 -0.23 -11.27
N PHE A 166 6.71 -1.38 -11.24
CA PHE A 166 6.40 -2.19 -12.42
C PHE A 166 5.01 -2.82 -12.26
N ALA A 167 4.51 -3.47 -13.31
CA ALA A 167 3.25 -4.20 -13.25
C ALA A 167 3.44 -5.68 -13.56
N MET A 168 2.60 -6.53 -12.95
CA MET A 168 2.44 -7.92 -13.38
C MET A 168 0.96 -8.29 -13.37
N LYS A 169 0.59 -9.21 -14.26
CA LYS A 169 -0.76 -9.78 -14.29
C LYS A 169 -0.90 -10.82 -13.17
N ALA A 170 -1.82 -10.60 -12.26
CA ALA A 170 -2.19 -11.52 -11.21
C ALA A 170 -2.89 -12.78 -11.79
N PRO A 171 -3.00 -13.89 -11.04
CA PRO A 171 -3.55 -15.14 -11.57
C PRO A 171 -5.05 -15.05 -11.90
N TRP A 172 -5.75 -14.06 -11.35
CA TRP A 172 -7.14 -13.76 -11.67
C TRP A 172 -7.32 -12.84 -12.89
N GLY A 173 -6.22 -12.38 -13.50
CA GLY A 173 -6.25 -11.73 -14.81
C GLY A 173 -6.08 -10.21 -14.82
N GLU A 174 -6.00 -9.56 -13.66
CA GLU A 174 -5.83 -8.11 -13.56
C GLU A 174 -4.36 -7.72 -13.39
N LEU A 175 -3.99 -6.52 -13.85
CA LEU A 175 -2.69 -5.94 -13.54
C LEU A 175 -2.66 -5.45 -12.09
N GLN A 176 -1.53 -5.68 -11.41
CA GLN A 176 -1.20 -5.07 -10.12
C GLN A 176 0.07 -4.24 -10.26
N ARG A 177 0.15 -3.11 -9.55
CA ARG A 177 1.37 -2.30 -9.40
C ARG A 177 2.25 -2.90 -8.34
N PHE A 178 3.48 -3.26 -8.65
CA PHE A 178 4.49 -3.69 -7.69
C PHE A 178 5.50 -2.56 -7.47
N GLN A 179 5.87 -2.31 -6.21
CA GLN A 179 6.83 -1.28 -5.83
C GLN A 179 7.77 -1.77 -4.72
N SER A 180 8.84 -1.01 -4.51
CA SER A 180 9.81 -1.24 -3.43
C SER A 180 9.15 -1.54 -2.09
N GLY A 181 9.64 -2.57 -1.41
CA GLY A 181 9.17 -2.98 -0.09
C GLY A 181 7.91 -3.86 -0.09
N ASP A 182 7.19 -3.99 -1.21
CA ASP A 182 6.07 -4.92 -1.28
C ASP A 182 6.53 -6.38 -1.21
N ALA A 183 5.64 -7.24 -0.72
CA ALA A 183 5.83 -8.67 -0.80
C ALA A 183 5.28 -9.20 -2.13
N VAL A 184 6.08 -10.02 -2.81
CA VAL A 184 5.58 -10.94 -3.84
C VAL A 184 5.44 -12.30 -3.18
N VAL A 185 4.23 -12.86 -3.20
CA VAL A 185 3.94 -14.17 -2.60
C VAL A 185 3.65 -15.20 -3.68
N GLN A 186 3.89 -16.48 -3.39
CA GLN A 186 3.54 -17.63 -4.22
C GLN A 186 3.02 -18.76 -3.34
N SER A 187 1.90 -19.38 -3.71
CA SER A 187 1.42 -20.57 -3.01
C SER A 187 2.39 -21.75 -3.15
N THR A 188 2.67 -22.43 -2.04
CA THR A 188 3.48 -23.66 -2.02
C THR A 188 2.78 -24.85 -2.68
N ILE A 189 1.46 -24.79 -2.87
CA ILE A 189 0.64 -25.84 -3.51
C ILE A 189 0.18 -25.48 -4.92
N ASP A 190 0.40 -24.24 -5.37
CA ASP A 190 0.03 -23.73 -6.68
C ASP A 190 1.08 -22.71 -7.14
N SER A 191 2.06 -23.16 -7.92
CA SER A 191 3.17 -22.30 -8.38
C SER A 191 2.70 -21.18 -9.31
N GLN A 192 1.48 -21.27 -9.84
CA GLN A 192 0.85 -20.23 -10.64
C GLN A 192 0.08 -19.22 -9.78
N ASP A 193 -0.01 -19.38 -8.47
CA ASP A 193 -0.71 -18.47 -7.55
C ASP A 193 0.28 -17.47 -6.93
N ILE A 194 0.87 -16.65 -7.78
CA ILE A 194 1.81 -15.58 -7.42
C ILE A 194 1.07 -14.23 -7.41
N TYR A 195 1.26 -13.34 -6.45
CA TYR A 195 0.64 -12.01 -6.54
C TYR A 195 1.31 -11.03 -5.58
N ARG A 196 0.93 -9.75 -5.71
CA ARG A 196 1.40 -8.70 -4.81
C ARG A 196 0.63 -8.71 -3.51
N ILE A 197 1.34 -8.45 -2.41
CA ILE A 197 0.76 -7.91 -1.19
C ILE A 197 1.52 -6.64 -0.82
N GLN A 198 0.80 -5.55 -0.65
CA GLN A 198 1.38 -4.27 -0.27
C GLN A 198 2.11 -4.39 1.06
N LYS A 199 3.24 -3.68 1.21
CA LYS A 199 4.14 -3.79 2.38
C LYS A 199 3.42 -3.84 3.73
N ALA A 200 2.64 -2.82 4.07
CA ALA A 200 1.94 -2.72 5.35
C ALA A 200 0.83 -3.79 5.48
N ALA A 201 0.12 -4.12 4.39
CA ALA A 201 -0.85 -5.21 4.40
C ALA A 201 -0.18 -6.57 4.68
N PHE A 202 1.03 -6.80 4.14
CA PHE A 202 1.79 -8.02 4.39
C PHE A 202 2.22 -8.10 5.84
N GLU A 203 2.83 -7.04 6.37
CA GLU A 203 3.22 -6.91 7.80
C GLU A 203 2.02 -7.10 8.74
N CYS A 204 0.86 -6.58 8.35
CA CYS A 204 -0.39 -6.71 9.11
C CYS A 204 -0.93 -8.14 9.13
N THR A 205 -0.96 -8.83 7.97
CA THR A 205 -1.78 -10.04 7.79
C THR A 205 -1.00 -11.35 7.81
N TYR A 206 0.32 -11.31 7.65
CA TYR A 206 1.16 -12.51 7.55
C TYR A 206 2.10 -12.66 8.74
N THR A 207 2.31 -13.91 9.13
CA THR A 207 3.37 -14.32 10.04
C THR A 207 4.50 -14.98 9.23
N ILE A 208 5.72 -14.49 9.42
CA ILE A 208 6.92 -15.04 8.78
C ILE A 208 7.32 -16.33 9.50
N LEU A 209 7.39 -17.44 8.77
CA LEU A 209 7.89 -18.73 9.27
C LEU A 209 9.40 -18.87 8.99
N LYS A 210 9.82 -18.42 7.81
CA LYS A 210 11.22 -18.37 7.40
C LYS A 210 11.49 -17.01 6.76
N PRO A 211 12.41 -16.18 7.30
CA PRO A 211 12.72 -14.89 6.71
C PRO A 211 13.23 -15.02 5.28
N ALA A 212 12.72 -14.15 4.39
CA ALA A 212 13.34 -13.87 3.11
C ALA A 212 14.71 -13.20 3.32
N LYS A 213 15.68 -13.47 2.44
CA LYS A 213 16.94 -12.71 2.46
C LYS A 213 16.75 -11.42 1.69
N LEU A 214 17.37 -10.34 2.14
CA LEU A 214 17.41 -9.12 1.36
C LEU A 214 18.27 -9.37 0.11
N ALA A 215 17.74 -9.04 -1.07
CA ALA A 215 18.58 -8.96 -2.25
C ALA A 215 19.57 -7.81 -2.05
N GLN A 216 20.85 -8.07 -2.30
CA GLN A 216 21.90 -7.05 -2.30
C GLN A 216 21.83 -6.21 -3.56
#